data_AF-F8DCW9-F1
#
_entry.id   AF-F8DCW9-F1
#
_cell.length_a   1.000
_cell.length_b   1.000
_cell.length_c   1.000
_cell.angle_alpha   90.00
_cell.angle_beta   90.00
_cell.angle_gamma   90.00
#
_symmetry.space_group_name_H-M   'P 1'
#
loop_
_entity.id
_entity.type
_entity.pdbx_description
1 polymer ?
#
loop_
_entity_poly.entity_id
_entity_poly.type
_entity_poly.pdbx_seq_one_letter_code
_entity_poly.pdbx_strand_id
1 'polypeptide(L)'
;MDCPTCGKSLQTEQGMRQHHTKVHGEPLPNRVCSGCGSVFYDPKARRESCDDCNPNAGEHNGNWKDATETTSCDSCGETFSYYPSDKDGVYCPDCVEDAIGLLPENPSEKGARVTVECGSCGSNLEVRPAKFETQERGFFCTLECYGEWLSTNVVGPDHHQWEGGTIEYGREWWRIRRRALERDGYECQHCGAGPDELGQNPDVHHVRPVRSFDRPEDAHTMDNVVSHRRAEAGSIAVSSRDKK
;
A
#
# COMPACT_ATOMS: atom_id res chain seq x y z
N MET A 1 17.69 -16.06 27.50
CA MET A 1 17.74 -14.58 27.54
C MET A 1 16.74 -14.10 28.56
N ASP A 2 17.18 -13.30 29.51
CA ASP A 2 16.34 -12.87 30.63
C ASP A 2 15.71 -11.50 30.36
N CYS A 3 14.44 -11.35 30.72
CA CYS A 3 13.75 -10.08 30.65
C CYS A 3 14.39 -9.09 31.64
N PRO A 4 14.83 -7.90 31.21
CA PRO A 4 15.48 -6.93 32.11
C PRO A 4 14.54 -6.39 33.20
N THR A 5 13.22 -6.41 32.96
CA THR A 5 12.23 -5.82 33.87
C THR A 5 11.71 -6.82 34.91
N CYS A 6 11.51 -8.09 34.55
CA CYS A 6 10.94 -9.09 35.47
C CYS A 6 11.82 -10.33 35.68
N GLY A 7 13.01 -10.39 35.09
CA GLY A 7 13.95 -11.51 35.22
C GLY A 7 13.49 -12.82 34.59
N LYS A 8 12.33 -12.84 33.89
CA LYS A 8 11.81 -14.05 33.26
C LYS A 8 12.75 -14.54 32.16
N SER A 9 13.18 -15.79 32.22
CA SER A 9 14.00 -16.42 31.20
C SER A 9 13.17 -16.90 30.01
N LEU A 10 13.56 -16.48 28.80
CA LEU A 10 12.97 -16.91 27.54
C LEU A 10 14.03 -17.63 26.68
N GLN A 11 13.56 -18.55 25.83
CA GLN A 11 14.43 -19.40 25.01
C GLN A 11 15.18 -18.64 23.91
N THR A 12 14.62 -17.56 23.38
CA THR A 12 15.22 -16.75 22.32
C THR A 12 15.18 -15.26 22.66
N GLU A 13 16.09 -14.48 22.07
CA GLU A 13 16.10 -13.02 22.23
C GLU A 13 14.84 -12.37 21.65
N GLN A 14 14.36 -12.85 20.50
CA GLN A 14 13.12 -12.39 19.89
C GLN A 14 11.91 -12.68 20.81
N GLY A 15 11.86 -13.86 21.42
CA GLY A 15 10.81 -14.21 22.39
C GLY A 15 10.85 -13.32 23.64
N MET A 16 12.05 -13.00 24.14
CA MET A 16 12.25 -12.06 25.24
C MET A 16 11.73 -10.65 24.88
N ARG A 17 12.08 -10.14 23.70
CA ARG A 17 11.61 -8.82 23.23
C ARG A 17 10.09 -8.75 23.08
N GLN A 18 9.46 -9.76 22.48
CA GLN A 18 8.01 -9.83 22.37
C GLN A 18 7.33 -9.90 23.74
N HIS A 19 7.89 -10.69 24.67
CA HIS A 19 7.41 -10.74 26.05
C HIS A 19 7.49 -9.36 26.70
N HIS A 20 8.62 -8.65 26.56
CA HIS A 20 8.82 -7.33 27.15
C HIS A 20 7.78 -6.32 26.66
N THR A 21 7.57 -6.23 25.34
CA THR A 21 6.58 -5.31 24.76
C THR A 21 5.15 -5.66 25.16
N LYS A 22 4.77 -6.95 25.15
CA LYS A 22 3.40 -7.37 25.48
C LYS A 22 3.06 -7.29 26.96
N VAL A 23 4.03 -7.50 27.85
CA VAL A 23 3.80 -7.56 29.31
C VAL A 23 4.11 -6.24 30.01
N HIS A 24 5.10 -5.49 29.53
CA HIS A 24 5.55 -4.23 30.14
C HIS A 24 5.21 -2.98 29.29
N GLY A 25 4.61 -3.16 28.12
CA GLY A 25 4.12 -2.06 27.28
C GLY A 25 5.19 -1.31 26.49
N GLU A 26 6.47 -1.49 26.82
CA GLU A 26 7.57 -0.77 26.19
C GLU A 26 8.44 -1.69 25.31
N PRO A 27 8.75 -1.30 24.07
CA PRO A 27 9.69 -2.03 23.24
C PRO A 27 11.14 -1.76 23.66
N LEU A 28 11.95 -2.82 23.72
CA LEU A 28 13.38 -2.69 24.02
C LEU A 28 14.13 -2.08 22.82
N PRO A 29 15.20 -1.29 23.06
CA PRO A 29 16.02 -0.74 22.00
C PRO A 29 16.54 -1.81 21.03
N ASN A 30 16.59 -1.46 19.75
CA ASN A 30 17.07 -2.34 18.68
C ASN A 30 18.05 -1.64 17.72
N ARG A 31 18.37 -0.37 17.95
CA ARG A 31 19.32 0.43 17.17
C ARG A 31 20.28 1.19 18.10
N VAL A 32 21.43 1.57 17.56
CA VAL A 32 22.42 2.44 18.19
C VAL A 32 22.58 3.65 17.27
N CYS A 33 22.50 4.86 17.82
CA CYS A 33 22.66 6.11 17.07
C CYS A 33 24.11 6.28 16.62
N SER A 34 24.34 6.48 15.33
CA SER A 34 25.67 6.75 14.76
C SER A 34 26.29 8.07 15.23
N GLY A 35 25.47 9.07 15.56
CA GLY A 35 25.94 10.40 15.97
C GLY A 35 26.33 10.48 17.45
N CYS A 36 25.49 9.94 18.36
CA CYS A 36 25.68 10.09 19.81
C CYS A 36 25.85 8.77 20.57
N GLY A 37 25.74 7.62 19.91
CA GLY A 37 25.89 6.30 20.53
C GLY A 37 24.73 5.85 21.41
N SER A 38 23.65 6.64 21.54
CA SER A 38 22.48 6.27 22.32
C SER A 38 21.75 5.07 21.71
N VAL A 39 21.17 4.21 22.56
CA VAL A 39 20.33 3.10 22.11
C VAL A 39 18.88 3.56 22.00
N PHE A 40 18.20 3.18 20.93
CA PHE A 40 16.80 3.54 20.72
C PHE A 40 16.02 2.42 20.02
N TYR A 41 14.69 2.52 20.05
CA TYR A 41 13.80 1.60 19.37
C TYR A 41 13.32 2.16 18.04
N ASP A 42 13.39 1.37 16.98
CA ASP A 42 12.83 1.65 15.67
C ASP A 42 11.96 0.47 15.21
N PRO A 43 10.63 0.64 15.06
CA PRO A 43 9.72 -0.43 14.62
C PRO A 43 10.12 -1.07 13.29
N LYS A 44 10.74 -0.28 12.41
CA LYS A 44 11.13 -0.70 11.05
C LYS A 44 12.60 -1.12 10.96
N ALA A 45 13.38 -0.97 12.04
CA ALA A 45 14.80 -1.26 12.13
C ALA A 45 15.67 -0.69 10.98
N ARG A 46 15.29 0.49 10.45
CA ARG A 46 15.92 1.19 9.33
C ARG A 46 16.69 2.45 9.74
N ARG A 47 16.37 3.08 10.87
CA ARG A 47 17.00 4.34 11.31
C ARG A 47 18.44 4.12 11.80
N GLU A 48 19.35 4.99 11.42
CA GLU A 48 20.76 4.95 11.87
C GLU A 48 21.07 6.01 12.94
N SER A 49 20.25 7.06 13.03
CA SER A 49 20.34 8.12 14.02
C SER A 49 19.09 8.13 14.92
N CYS A 50 19.24 8.54 16.18
CA CYS A 50 18.09 8.88 17.03
C CYS A 50 17.40 10.15 16.52
N ASP A 51 16.23 10.47 17.06
CA ASP A 51 15.44 11.62 16.60
C ASP A 51 16.19 12.96 16.77
N ASP A 52 16.93 13.12 17.87
CA ASP A 52 17.73 14.33 18.13
C ASP A 52 18.98 14.45 17.24
N CYS A 53 19.50 13.33 16.74
CA CYS A 53 20.68 13.31 15.86
C CYS A 53 20.29 13.10 14.40
N ASN A 54 19.00 13.18 14.06
CA ASN A 54 18.55 13.00 12.69
C ASN A 54 19.02 14.19 11.84
N PRO A 55 19.96 13.99 10.89
CA PRO A 55 20.52 15.09 10.11
C PRO A 55 19.52 15.72 9.14
N ASN A 56 18.33 15.12 8.98
CA ASN A 56 17.26 15.63 8.14
C ASN A 56 16.00 15.99 8.97
N ALA A 57 16.12 16.12 10.29
CA ALA A 57 15.06 16.64 11.15
C ALA A 57 15.29 18.12 11.45
N GLY A 58 14.25 18.79 11.96
CA GLY A 58 14.38 20.17 12.35
C GLY A 58 14.59 21.09 11.14
N GLU A 59 15.32 22.17 11.41
CA GLU A 59 15.78 23.16 10.43
C GLU A 59 16.62 22.56 9.29
N HIS A 60 17.18 21.35 9.47
CA HIS A 60 17.92 20.64 8.43
C HIS A 60 17.01 19.93 7.41
N ASN A 61 15.71 19.86 7.67
CA ASN A 61 14.73 19.34 6.71
C ASN A 61 14.45 20.40 5.64
N GLY A 62 14.59 20.07 4.36
CA GLY A 62 14.21 20.97 3.26
C GLY A 62 12.73 21.39 3.26
N ASN A 63 11.87 20.69 4.02
CA ASN A 63 10.47 21.04 4.24
C ASN A 63 10.20 21.60 5.66
N TRP A 64 11.21 22.19 6.31
CA TRP A 64 11.04 22.81 7.63
C TRP A 64 10.11 24.02 7.55
N LYS A 65 8.98 23.95 8.26
CA LYS A 65 7.93 24.97 8.17
C LYS A 65 8.18 26.20 9.03
N ASP A 66 9.08 26.09 10.01
CA ASP A 66 9.36 27.18 10.94
C ASP A 66 10.62 27.97 10.52
N ALA A 67 11.05 27.85 9.26
CA ALA A 67 12.18 28.59 8.68
C ALA A 67 11.83 30.04 8.29
N THR A 68 10.65 30.55 8.63
CA THR A 68 10.22 31.88 8.16
C THR A 68 10.94 33.01 8.88
N GLU A 69 11.35 34.02 8.11
CA GLU A 69 11.89 35.28 8.60
C GLU A 69 10.92 36.43 8.34
N THR A 70 11.09 37.55 9.06
CA THR A 70 10.31 38.78 8.84
C THR A 70 11.20 39.93 8.42
N THR A 71 10.70 40.75 7.51
CA THR A 71 11.39 41.94 7.00
C THR A 71 10.39 42.99 6.51
N SER A 72 10.86 44.20 6.24
CA SER A 72 10.04 45.30 5.72
C SER A 72 10.09 45.33 4.19
N CYS A 73 8.94 45.55 3.55
CA CYS A 73 8.83 45.66 2.09
C CYS A 73 9.44 46.97 1.59
N ASP A 74 10.34 46.91 0.60
CA ASP A 74 10.98 48.09 0.01
C ASP A 74 10.01 49.02 -0.75
N SER A 75 8.83 48.51 -1.13
CA SER A 75 7.81 49.28 -1.87
C SER A 75 6.82 50.00 -0.94
N CYS A 76 6.19 49.28 0.00
CA CYS A 76 5.14 49.83 0.87
C CYS A 76 5.57 50.04 2.34
N GLY A 77 6.73 49.52 2.76
CA GLY A 77 7.22 49.59 4.13
C GLY A 77 6.57 48.62 5.12
N GLU A 78 5.57 47.84 4.71
CA GLU A 78 4.89 46.89 5.58
C GLU A 78 5.80 45.70 5.93
N THR A 79 5.64 45.18 7.15
CA THR A 79 6.38 43.99 7.61
C THR A 79 5.66 42.74 7.15
N PHE A 80 6.39 41.81 6.54
CA PHE A 80 5.84 40.54 6.06
C PHE A 80 6.78 39.38 6.41
N SER A 81 6.24 38.16 6.43
CA SER A 81 7.02 36.94 6.60
C SER A 81 7.31 36.28 5.25
N TYR A 82 8.46 35.62 5.17
CA TYR A 82 8.89 34.90 3.98
C TYR A 82 9.78 33.72 4.34
N TYR A 83 9.90 32.76 3.42
CA TYR A 83 10.88 31.68 3.52
C TYR A 83 12.16 32.13 2.79
N PRO A 84 13.31 32.23 3.48
CA PRO A 84 14.59 32.57 2.86
C PRO A 84 15.03 31.55 1.81
N SER A 85 14.56 30.30 1.91
CA SER A 85 14.78 29.25 0.91
C SER A 85 14.08 29.53 -0.42
N ASP A 86 12.98 30.28 -0.38
CA ASP A 86 12.09 30.48 -1.53
C ASP A 86 12.36 31.83 -2.21
N LYS A 87 12.67 32.88 -1.43
CA LYS A 87 12.90 34.25 -1.93
C LYS A 87 13.74 35.10 -0.97
N ASP A 88 14.33 36.17 -1.48
CA ASP A 88 15.21 37.10 -0.73
C ASP A 88 14.48 38.05 0.24
N GLY A 89 13.15 38.07 0.26
CA GLY A 89 12.40 38.92 1.20
C GLY A 89 12.42 40.43 0.90
N VAL A 90 12.55 40.85 -0.35
CA VAL A 90 12.61 42.29 -0.70
C VAL A 90 11.22 42.96 -0.76
N TYR A 91 10.23 42.26 -1.32
CA TYR A 91 8.87 42.79 -1.54
C TYR A 91 7.81 41.89 -0.92
N CYS A 92 6.79 42.50 -0.32
CA CYS A 92 5.63 41.78 0.23
C CYS A 92 4.80 41.13 -0.89
N PRO A 93 4.00 40.08 -0.58
CA PRO A 93 3.14 39.42 -1.57
C PRO A 93 2.24 40.37 -2.34
N ASP A 94 1.62 41.34 -1.67
CA ASP A 94 0.66 42.27 -2.30
C ASP A 94 1.34 43.17 -3.33
N CYS A 95 2.51 43.75 -2.99
CA CYS A 95 3.29 44.57 -3.93
C CYS A 95 3.81 43.77 -5.13
N VAL A 96 4.05 42.46 -4.97
CA VAL A 96 4.44 41.56 -6.08
C VAL A 96 3.25 41.27 -6.98
N GLU A 97 2.05 41.07 -6.41
CA GLU A 97 0.82 40.85 -7.18
C GLU A 97 0.41 42.11 -7.97
N ASP A 98 0.60 43.30 -7.40
CA ASP A 98 0.29 44.57 -8.05
C ASP A 98 1.33 45.01 -9.10
N ALA A 99 2.48 44.33 -9.18
CA ALA A 99 3.57 44.71 -10.08
C ALA A 99 3.22 44.43 -11.55
N ILE A 100 3.06 45.50 -12.33
CA ILE A 100 2.75 45.43 -13.77
C ILE A 100 3.89 44.74 -14.52
N GLY A 101 3.57 43.66 -15.25
CA GLY A 101 4.51 42.94 -16.12
C GLY A 101 5.41 41.93 -15.41
N LEU A 102 5.26 41.74 -14.10
CA LEU A 102 5.98 40.70 -13.36
C LEU A 102 5.28 39.33 -13.46
N LEU A 103 3.94 39.33 -13.42
CA LEU A 103 3.12 38.12 -13.58
C LEU A 103 2.82 37.85 -15.06
N PRO A 104 2.72 36.56 -15.46
CA PRO A 104 2.30 36.21 -16.82
C PRO A 104 0.89 36.73 -17.12
N GLU A 105 0.65 37.15 -18.37
CA GLU A 105 -0.66 37.69 -18.82
C GLU A 105 -1.81 36.67 -18.73
N ASN A 106 -1.49 35.37 -18.60
CA ASN A 106 -2.47 34.30 -18.40
C ASN A 106 -2.15 33.55 -17.09
N PRO A 107 -2.47 34.12 -15.92
CA PRO A 107 -2.27 33.45 -14.65
C PRO A 107 -3.16 32.20 -14.59
N SER A 108 -2.61 31.12 -14.02
CA SER A 108 -3.38 29.89 -13.78
C SER A 108 -4.40 30.11 -12.67
N GLU A 109 -5.56 30.65 -13.00
CA GLU A 109 -6.66 30.83 -12.06
C GLU A 109 -7.21 29.47 -11.60
N LYS A 110 -7.19 29.25 -10.29
CA LYS A 110 -7.84 28.10 -9.68
C LYS A 110 -9.32 28.45 -9.55
N GLY A 111 -10.13 28.07 -10.55
CA GLY A 111 -11.58 28.26 -10.51
C GLY A 111 -12.21 27.68 -9.22
N ALA A 112 -13.40 28.18 -8.87
CA ALA A 112 -14.13 27.76 -7.68
C ALA A 112 -14.30 26.23 -7.63
N ARG A 113 -14.17 25.65 -6.42
CA ARG A 113 -14.32 24.20 -6.26
C ARG A 113 -15.75 23.79 -6.55
N VAL A 114 -15.90 22.64 -7.21
CA VAL A 114 -17.20 22.04 -7.54
C VAL A 114 -17.44 20.89 -6.57
N THR A 115 -18.65 20.83 -6.03
CA THR A 115 -19.11 19.73 -5.17
C THR A 115 -19.55 18.56 -6.03
N VAL A 116 -19.02 17.37 -5.76
CA VAL A 116 -19.33 16.11 -6.45
C VAL A 116 -19.59 15.01 -5.43
N GLU A 117 -20.39 14.02 -5.80
CA GLU A 117 -20.69 12.87 -4.92
C GLU A 117 -19.68 11.73 -5.12
N CYS A 118 -19.38 11.01 -4.04
CA CYS A 118 -18.60 9.79 -4.09
C CYS A 118 -19.40 8.68 -4.79
N GLY A 119 -18.85 8.07 -5.84
CA GLY A 119 -19.52 7.02 -6.61
C GLY A 119 -19.71 5.69 -5.88
N SER A 120 -19.15 5.52 -4.67
CA SER A 120 -19.42 4.34 -3.83
C SER A 120 -20.35 4.68 -2.66
N CYS A 121 -19.96 5.63 -1.79
CA CYS A 121 -20.68 5.90 -0.55
C CYS A 121 -21.61 7.13 -0.58
N GLY A 122 -21.61 7.92 -1.66
CA GLY A 122 -22.46 9.11 -1.80
C GLY A 122 -22.01 10.34 -1.01
N SER A 123 -20.86 10.31 -0.33
CA SER A 123 -20.36 11.50 0.40
C SER A 123 -19.97 12.64 -0.54
N ASN A 124 -20.22 13.89 -0.14
CA ASN A 124 -19.82 15.08 -0.91
C ASN A 124 -18.30 15.34 -0.85
N LEU A 125 -17.73 15.68 -2.00
CA LEU A 125 -16.30 15.96 -2.22
C LEU A 125 -16.14 17.27 -2.98
N GLU A 126 -15.10 18.04 -2.65
CA GLU A 126 -14.79 19.29 -3.36
C GLU A 126 -13.61 19.10 -4.32
N VAL A 127 -13.87 19.19 -5.62
CA VAL A 127 -12.87 18.98 -6.68
C VAL A 127 -12.65 20.24 -7.50
N ARG A 128 -11.51 20.31 -8.19
CA ARG A 128 -11.23 21.41 -9.13
C ARG A 128 -12.05 21.22 -10.42
N PRO A 129 -12.53 22.30 -11.06
CA PRO A 129 -13.27 22.21 -12.33
C PRO A 129 -12.57 21.38 -13.40
N ALA A 130 -11.27 21.61 -13.63
CA ALA A 130 -10.50 20.83 -14.61
C ALA A 130 -10.49 19.32 -14.32
N LYS A 131 -10.57 18.91 -13.05
CA LYS A 131 -10.66 17.50 -12.67
C LYS A 131 -12.10 16.97 -12.86
N PHE A 132 -13.10 17.81 -12.60
CA PHE A 132 -14.50 17.49 -12.88
C PHE A 132 -14.74 17.18 -14.36
N GLU A 133 -14.17 18.00 -15.25
CA GLU A 133 -14.36 17.90 -16.70
C GLU A 133 -13.67 16.68 -17.34
N THR A 134 -12.57 16.21 -16.74
CA THR A 134 -11.73 15.14 -17.33
C THR A 134 -11.95 13.76 -16.72
N GLN A 135 -12.64 13.67 -15.58
CA GLN A 135 -12.73 12.43 -14.82
C GLN A 135 -13.93 11.58 -15.24
N GLU A 136 -13.69 10.54 -16.04
CA GLU A 136 -14.74 9.65 -16.54
C GLU A 136 -15.18 8.60 -15.51
N ARG A 137 -14.27 8.13 -14.65
CA ARG A 137 -14.53 7.03 -13.69
C ARG A 137 -15.28 7.46 -12.42
N GLY A 138 -15.61 8.74 -12.30
CA GLY A 138 -16.21 9.31 -11.10
C GLY A 138 -15.21 9.65 -9.98
N PHE A 139 -15.75 10.04 -8.84
CA PHE A 139 -15.01 10.55 -7.68
C PHE A 139 -15.17 9.64 -6.47
N PHE A 140 -14.11 9.50 -5.69
CA PHE A 140 -14.09 8.59 -4.53
C PHE A 140 -13.40 9.28 -3.35
N CYS A 141 -13.98 9.14 -2.16
CA CYS A 141 -13.47 9.77 -0.96
C CYS A 141 -12.21 9.07 -0.42
N THR A 142 -12.11 7.75 -0.62
CA THR A 142 -11.00 6.92 -0.15
C THR A 142 -10.59 5.89 -1.21
N LEU A 143 -9.40 5.31 -1.02
CA LEU A 143 -8.95 4.16 -1.81
C LEU A 143 -9.87 2.95 -1.64
N GLU A 144 -10.54 2.82 -0.49
CA GLU A 144 -11.52 1.77 -0.22
C GLU A 144 -12.76 1.95 -1.10
N CYS A 145 -13.37 3.13 -1.12
CA CYS A 145 -14.51 3.41 -2.01
C CYS A 145 -14.14 3.28 -3.49
N TYR A 146 -12.91 3.64 -3.88
CA TYR A 146 -12.44 3.38 -5.22
C TYR A 146 -12.33 1.88 -5.52
N GLY A 147 -11.80 1.09 -4.57
CA GLY A 147 -11.69 -0.36 -4.68
C GLY A 147 -13.05 -1.06 -4.75
N GLU A 148 -14.02 -0.64 -3.94
CA GLU A 148 -15.40 -1.12 -3.98
C GLU A 148 -16.03 -0.91 -5.36
N TRP A 149 -15.92 0.32 -5.88
CA TRP A 149 -16.42 0.64 -7.22
C TRP A 149 -15.72 -0.18 -8.29
N LEU A 150 -14.38 -0.33 -8.22
CA LEU A 150 -13.59 -1.13 -9.16
C LEU A 150 -14.03 -2.60 -9.16
N SER A 151 -14.25 -3.18 -7.97
CA SER A 151 -14.68 -4.57 -7.81
C SER A 151 -16.07 -4.86 -8.38
N THR A 152 -16.89 -3.82 -8.54
CA THR A 152 -18.25 -3.94 -9.09
C THR A 152 -18.29 -3.60 -10.59
N ASN A 153 -17.49 -2.63 -11.04
CA ASN A 153 -17.62 -2.03 -12.37
C ASN A 153 -16.51 -2.45 -13.34
N VAL A 154 -15.37 -2.95 -12.86
CA VAL A 154 -14.24 -3.37 -13.72
C VAL A 154 -14.02 -4.86 -13.53
N VAL A 155 -15.04 -5.63 -13.90
CA VAL A 155 -15.07 -7.09 -13.82
C VAL A 155 -15.51 -7.70 -15.14
N GLY A 156 -15.10 -8.94 -15.39
CA GLY A 156 -15.47 -9.63 -16.61
C GLY A 156 -15.04 -8.83 -17.86
N PRO A 157 -15.92 -8.65 -18.87
CA PRO A 157 -15.61 -7.94 -20.11
C PRO A 157 -14.93 -6.59 -19.99
N ASP A 158 -15.25 -5.86 -18.93
CA ASP A 158 -14.74 -4.51 -18.72
C ASP A 158 -13.34 -4.48 -18.09
N HIS A 159 -12.83 -5.64 -17.67
CA HIS A 159 -11.47 -5.77 -17.13
C HIS A 159 -10.45 -6.07 -18.23
N HIS A 160 -9.39 -5.26 -18.33
CA HIS A 160 -8.38 -5.36 -19.39
C HIS A 160 -7.64 -6.72 -19.49
N GLN A 161 -7.57 -7.50 -18.40
CA GLN A 161 -7.02 -8.87 -18.40
C GLN A 161 -8.08 -9.96 -18.67
N TRP A 162 -9.32 -9.57 -18.99
CA TRP A 162 -10.37 -10.55 -19.27
C TRP A 162 -10.25 -11.06 -20.69
N GLU A 163 -9.88 -12.33 -20.82
CA GLU A 163 -9.76 -13.00 -22.12
C GLU A 163 -11.05 -13.76 -22.52
N GLY A 164 -12.16 -13.59 -21.79
CA GLY A 164 -13.48 -14.08 -22.18
C GLY A 164 -13.87 -15.52 -21.77
N GLY A 165 -15.17 -15.82 -21.99
CA GLY A 165 -15.73 -17.17 -22.21
C GLY A 165 -16.26 -17.96 -20.99
N THR A 166 -17.38 -18.68 -21.19
CA THR A 166 -17.77 -19.79 -20.30
C THR A 166 -16.85 -20.97 -20.59
N ILE A 167 -16.02 -21.37 -19.62
CA ILE A 167 -15.21 -22.59 -19.73
C ILE A 167 -16.07 -23.77 -19.26
N GLU A 168 -16.55 -24.57 -20.21
CA GLU A 168 -17.18 -25.86 -19.89
C GLU A 168 -16.10 -26.90 -19.55
N TYR A 169 -15.86 -27.11 -18.27
CA TYR A 169 -14.88 -28.08 -17.78
C TYR A 169 -15.31 -29.56 -17.96
N GLY A 170 -16.54 -29.81 -18.39
CA GLY A 170 -17.07 -31.16 -18.57
C GLY A 170 -17.12 -32.01 -17.29
N ARG A 171 -17.48 -33.30 -17.43
CA ARG A 171 -17.59 -34.23 -16.30
C ARG A 171 -16.22 -34.71 -15.78
N GLU A 172 -15.19 -34.67 -16.62
CA GLU A 172 -13.85 -35.14 -16.30
C GLU A 172 -13.18 -34.32 -15.19
N TRP A 173 -13.43 -33.01 -15.16
CA TRP A 173 -12.91 -32.12 -14.13
C TRP A 173 -13.24 -32.57 -12.71
N TRP A 174 -14.49 -32.96 -12.45
CA TRP A 174 -14.91 -33.40 -11.11
C TRP A 174 -14.14 -34.63 -10.63
N ARG A 175 -13.76 -35.53 -11.55
CA ARG A 175 -12.95 -36.71 -11.26
C ARG A 175 -11.51 -36.31 -10.91
N ILE A 176 -10.93 -35.40 -11.68
CA ILE A 176 -9.55 -34.92 -11.48
C ILE A 176 -9.45 -34.07 -10.22
N ARG A 177 -10.40 -33.17 -9.97
CA ARG A 177 -10.50 -32.37 -8.75
C ARG A 177 -10.53 -33.25 -7.50
N ARG A 178 -11.33 -34.32 -7.51
CA ARG A 178 -11.39 -35.25 -6.38
C ARG A 178 -10.04 -35.96 -6.16
N ARG A 179 -9.44 -36.48 -7.23
CA ARG A 179 -8.13 -37.14 -7.16
C ARG A 179 -7.02 -36.20 -6.69
N ALA A 180 -7.06 -34.93 -7.06
CA ALA A 180 -6.11 -33.92 -6.60
C ALA A 180 -6.22 -33.70 -5.08
N LEU A 181 -7.44 -33.55 -4.56
CA LEU A 181 -7.68 -33.45 -3.12
C LEU A 181 -7.23 -34.71 -2.37
N GLU A 182 -7.55 -35.89 -2.89
CA GLU A 182 -7.13 -37.17 -2.30
C GLU A 182 -5.61 -37.34 -2.30
N ARG A 183 -4.92 -36.99 -3.40
CA ARG A 183 -3.45 -36.98 -3.51
C ARG A 183 -2.83 -36.07 -2.46
N ASP A 184 -3.44 -34.90 -2.27
CA ASP A 184 -2.90 -33.83 -1.43
C ASP A 184 -3.34 -33.96 0.03
N GLY A 185 -4.01 -35.06 0.41
CA GLY A 185 -4.47 -35.28 1.79
C GLY A 185 -5.53 -34.28 2.26
N TYR A 186 -6.22 -33.61 1.33
CA TYR A 186 -7.09 -32.45 1.59
C TYR A 186 -6.34 -31.25 2.21
N GLU A 187 -5.02 -31.19 2.06
CA GLU A 187 -4.17 -30.10 2.56
C GLU A 187 -3.68 -29.20 1.41
N CYS A 188 -3.54 -27.91 1.71
CA CYS A 188 -2.95 -26.94 0.79
C CYS A 188 -1.48 -27.30 0.50
N GLN A 189 -1.11 -27.45 -0.77
CA GLN A 189 0.26 -27.84 -1.15
C GLN A 189 1.33 -26.75 -0.91
N HIS A 190 0.91 -25.51 -0.64
CA HIS A 190 1.83 -24.41 -0.34
C HIS A 190 2.02 -24.17 1.17
N CYS A 191 0.93 -24.15 1.95
CA CYS A 191 0.99 -23.82 3.38
C CYS A 191 0.69 -25.00 4.32
N GLY A 192 0.24 -26.15 3.81
CA GLY A 192 -0.12 -27.32 4.61
C GLY A 192 -1.46 -27.22 5.34
N ALA A 193 -2.20 -26.12 5.18
CA ALA A 193 -3.47 -25.94 5.88
C ALA A 193 -4.53 -26.95 5.40
N GLY A 194 -5.15 -27.65 6.35
CA GLY A 194 -6.23 -28.61 6.11
C GLY A 194 -7.63 -27.99 6.17
N PRO A 195 -8.69 -28.78 5.96
CA PRO A 195 -10.06 -28.26 5.88
C PRO A 195 -10.55 -27.55 7.14
N ASP A 196 -10.13 -28.02 8.32
CA ASP A 196 -10.52 -27.45 9.61
C ASP A 196 -9.99 -26.02 9.80
N GLU A 197 -8.78 -25.74 9.33
CA GLU A 197 -8.17 -24.41 9.39
C GLU A 197 -8.70 -23.47 8.30
N LEU A 198 -9.15 -24.04 7.17
CA LEU A 198 -9.66 -23.29 6.04
C LEU A 198 -11.17 -23.04 6.11
N GLY A 199 -11.90 -23.78 6.95
CA GLY A 199 -13.37 -23.81 6.98
C GLY A 199 -14.01 -24.45 5.74
N GLN A 200 -13.20 -24.93 4.80
CA GLN A 200 -13.58 -25.60 3.56
C GLN A 200 -12.42 -26.42 3.00
N ASN A 201 -12.69 -27.35 2.09
CA ASN A 201 -11.61 -28.03 1.36
C ASN A 201 -10.78 -27.03 0.54
N PRO A 202 -9.47 -27.26 0.35
CA PRO A 202 -8.66 -26.45 -0.57
C PRO A 202 -9.28 -26.35 -1.97
N ASP A 203 -9.09 -25.21 -2.61
CA ASP A 203 -9.50 -25.02 -4.01
C ASP A 203 -8.49 -25.70 -4.93
N VAL A 204 -8.98 -26.37 -5.98
CA VAL A 204 -8.12 -27.01 -6.97
C VAL A 204 -8.09 -26.12 -8.20
N HIS A 205 -6.90 -25.64 -8.56
CA HIS A 205 -6.66 -24.78 -9.71
C HIS A 205 -5.81 -25.50 -10.75
N HIS A 206 -6.00 -25.14 -12.02
CA HIS A 206 -5.07 -25.53 -13.06
C HIS A 206 -3.79 -24.71 -13.00
N VAL A 207 -2.64 -25.35 -13.24
CA VAL A 207 -1.33 -24.67 -13.32
C VAL A 207 -1.22 -23.91 -14.65
N ARG A 208 -1.57 -24.56 -15.76
CA ARG A 208 -1.77 -23.93 -17.06
C ARG A 208 -3.27 -23.73 -17.30
N PRO A 209 -3.72 -22.51 -17.64
CA PRO A 209 -5.12 -22.23 -17.92
C PRO A 209 -5.71 -23.15 -19.00
N VAL A 210 -6.96 -23.59 -18.82
CA VAL A 210 -7.66 -24.47 -19.77
C VAL A 210 -7.71 -23.89 -21.18
N ARG A 211 -7.85 -22.56 -21.31
CA ARG A 211 -7.81 -21.84 -22.59
C ARG A 211 -6.49 -21.95 -23.37
N SER A 212 -5.42 -22.44 -22.74
CA SER A 212 -4.11 -22.64 -23.39
C SER A 212 -3.99 -24.00 -24.09
N PHE A 213 -5.06 -24.80 -24.14
CA PHE A 213 -5.12 -26.11 -24.76
C PHE A 213 -6.14 -26.11 -25.91
N ASP A 214 -5.85 -26.84 -26.99
CA ASP A 214 -6.74 -26.97 -28.16
C ASP A 214 -8.06 -27.66 -27.80
N ARG A 215 -8.02 -28.62 -26.87
CA ARG A 215 -9.21 -29.29 -26.31
C ARG A 215 -9.23 -29.07 -24.79
N PRO A 216 -10.35 -28.60 -24.19
CA PRO A 216 -10.44 -28.37 -22.74
C PRO A 216 -10.13 -29.60 -21.88
N GLU A 217 -10.47 -30.79 -22.37
CA GLU A 217 -10.20 -32.07 -21.72
C GLU A 217 -8.70 -32.34 -21.51
N ASP A 218 -7.83 -31.86 -22.40
CA ASP A 218 -6.38 -32.05 -22.30
C ASP A 218 -5.78 -31.27 -21.12
N ALA A 219 -6.47 -30.24 -20.64
CA ALA A 219 -6.06 -29.49 -19.47
C ALA A 219 -6.31 -30.26 -18.15
N HIS A 220 -7.16 -31.28 -18.14
CA HIS A 220 -7.59 -32.01 -16.95
C HIS A 220 -6.66 -33.18 -16.60
N THR A 221 -5.39 -32.89 -16.36
CA THR A 221 -4.38 -33.87 -15.96
C THR A 221 -3.91 -33.63 -14.54
N MET A 222 -3.47 -34.70 -13.84
CA MET A 222 -2.98 -34.59 -12.46
C MET A 222 -1.73 -33.69 -12.33
N ASP A 223 -0.92 -33.63 -13.38
CA ASP A 223 0.28 -32.77 -13.46
C ASP A 223 -0.06 -31.29 -13.71
N ASN A 224 -1.27 -31.01 -14.21
CA ASN A 224 -1.73 -29.65 -14.49
C ASN A 224 -2.66 -29.09 -13.40
N VAL A 225 -2.76 -29.71 -12.21
CA VAL A 225 -3.63 -29.26 -11.12
C VAL A 225 -2.95 -29.23 -9.76
N VAL A 226 -3.29 -28.22 -8.96
CA VAL A 226 -2.75 -27.99 -7.61
C VAL A 226 -3.85 -27.59 -6.63
N SER A 227 -3.81 -28.16 -5.42
CA SER A 227 -4.70 -27.81 -4.31
C SER A 227 -4.10 -26.67 -3.49
N HIS A 228 -4.79 -25.52 -3.42
CA HIS A 228 -4.32 -24.32 -2.73
C HIS A 228 -5.46 -23.54 -2.08
N ARG A 229 -5.14 -22.74 -1.06
CA ARG A 229 -6.09 -21.80 -0.45
C ARG A 229 -6.21 -20.54 -1.32
N ARG A 230 -7.36 -20.29 -1.96
CA ARG A 230 -7.75 -18.99 -2.56
C ARG A 230 -6.59 -18.16 -3.14
N ALA A 231 -6.29 -18.31 -4.43
CA ALA A 231 -5.44 -17.36 -5.13
C ALA A 231 -6.25 -16.09 -5.44
N GLU A 232 -6.18 -15.07 -4.59
CA GLU A 232 -6.80 -13.74 -4.85
C GLU A 232 -5.89 -12.86 -5.74
N ALA A 233 -5.39 -13.45 -6.84
CA ALA A 233 -4.39 -12.93 -7.78
C ALA A 233 -2.91 -13.12 -7.39
N GLY A 234 -2.06 -13.36 -8.41
CA GLY A 234 -0.60 -13.53 -8.29
C GLY A 234 -0.08 -14.86 -8.87
N SER A 235 1.23 -14.92 -9.13
CA SER A 235 1.95 -16.16 -9.49
C SER A 235 2.49 -16.82 -8.22
N ILE A 236 1.99 -18.01 -7.91
CA ILE A 236 2.51 -18.83 -6.82
C ILE A 236 3.62 -19.71 -7.38
N ALA A 237 4.83 -19.59 -6.83
CA ALA A 237 5.91 -20.53 -7.14
C ALA A 237 5.52 -21.90 -6.56
N VAL A 238 5.20 -22.85 -7.44
CA VAL A 238 4.99 -24.24 -7.03
C VAL A 238 6.34 -24.80 -6.60
N SER A 239 6.53 -25.01 -5.30
CA SER A 239 7.69 -25.73 -4.79
C SER A 239 7.63 -27.17 -5.30
N SER A 240 8.62 -27.59 -6.09
CA SER A 240 8.81 -28.99 -6.44
C SER A 240 9.22 -29.75 -5.18
N ARG A 241 8.25 -30.30 -4.44
CA ARG A 241 8.54 -31.23 -3.36
C ARG A 241 9.05 -32.55 -3.96
N ASP A 242 10.36 -32.71 -3.85
CA ASP A 242 11.15 -33.94 -3.76
C ASP A 242 10.55 -35.20 -4.39
N LYS A 243 11.15 -35.60 -5.53
CA LYS A 243 11.30 -37.01 -5.87
C LYS A 243 11.98 -37.71 -4.68
N LYS A 244 11.23 -38.50 -3.94
CA LYS A 244 11.76 -39.65 -3.20
C LYS A 244 11.30 -40.93 -3.90
#